data_AF-A0AAE8SKS0-F1
#
_entry.id   AF-A0AAE8SKS0-F1
#
_cell.length_a   1.000
_cell.length_b   1.000
_cell.length_c   1.000
_cell.angle_alpha   90.00
_cell.angle_beta   90.00
_cell.angle_gamma   90.00
#
_symmetry.space_group_name_H-M   'P 1'
#
loop_
_entity.id
_entity.type
_entity.pdbx_description
1 polymer ?
#
loop_
_entity_poly.entity_id
_entity_poly.type
_entity_poly.pdbx_seq_one_letter_code
_entity_poly.pdbx_strand_id
1 'polypeptide(L)'
;MNTEIDSTLGINLDLTTTAPVAEEANSAPPPQATITEVSQLTDMMAALDRLQNTFPTSKANHLSIRELNEFMQTCAFDLGSFLEELLQRSQKLVHLYPEILKRLKTKDSICDVSDCIHNSAQHSQSNSRTSIDQSLVHLLLACHLKILDLFDSLVNHGRMCAHAVPLLPKDYEPKFDIPEIKIGSFVAPKISAASMMIAMVIELQSSLNARAQQLHDAVSLAAGHESGTAKILGLQCEFLKERASETLTDLQSLRENLMKLGVIG
;
A
#
# COMPACT_ATOMS: atom_id res chain seq x y z
N MET A 1 13.81 -78.43 28.63
CA MET A 1 13.77 -77.31 29.58
C MET A 1 12.64 -76.42 29.10
N ASN A 2 11.39 -76.65 29.51
CA ASN A 2 10.77 -76.22 30.80
C ASN A 2 11.04 -74.73 31.05
N THR A 3 10.07 -73.83 31.20
CA THR A 3 8.65 -73.99 31.58
C THR A 3 7.89 -72.68 31.29
N GLU A 4 6.61 -72.83 30.97
CA GLU A 4 5.54 -71.82 30.98
C GLU A 4 5.42 -71.07 32.31
N ILE A 5 4.86 -69.85 32.30
CA ILE A 5 3.63 -69.52 33.05
C ILE A 5 2.80 -68.50 32.25
N ASP A 6 1.59 -68.94 31.97
CA ASP A 6 0.41 -68.29 31.41
C ASP A 6 -0.33 -67.46 32.48
N SER A 7 -1.09 -66.43 32.07
CA SER A 7 -2.31 -65.97 32.77
C SER A 7 -3.01 -64.84 32.01
N THR A 8 -3.97 -65.28 31.19
CA THR A 8 -5.12 -64.56 30.63
C THR A 8 -6.12 -64.02 31.67
N LEU A 9 -6.74 -62.89 31.34
CA LEU A 9 -8.14 -62.49 31.61
C LEU A 9 -8.45 -61.42 30.53
N GLY A 10 -9.27 -61.61 29.49
CA GLY A 10 -10.63 -62.15 29.47
C GLY A 10 -11.55 -61.12 30.14
N ILE A 11 -12.30 -60.27 29.42
CA ILE A 11 -13.65 -60.57 28.89
C ILE A 11 -14.05 -59.50 27.85
N ASN A 12 -14.81 -59.98 26.86
CA ASN A 12 -15.38 -59.31 25.68
C ASN A 12 -16.69 -58.54 25.95
N LEU A 13 -17.04 -57.73 24.95
CA LEU A 13 -18.37 -57.52 24.33
C LEU A 13 -19.20 -56.27 24.64
N ASP A 14 -19.44 -55.52 23.55
CA ASP A 14 -20.64 -54.79 23.12
C ASP A 14 -21.58 -54.14 24.15
N LEU A 15 -21.82 -52.84 23.97
CA LEU A 15 -23.19 -52.36 23.75
C LEU A 15 -23.23 -50.96 23.10
N THR A 16 -23.88 -50.92 21.94
CA THR A 16 -24.57 -49.75 21.37
C THR A 16 -25.50 -49.13 22.41
N THR A 17 -25.73 -47.80 22.34
CA THR A 17 -27.05 -47.09 22.50
C THR A 17 -26.87 -45.64 23.00
N THR A 18 -27.12 -44.71 22.07
CA THR A 18 -27.64 -43.32 22.14
C THR A 18 -27.84 -42.58 23.48
N ALA A 19 -27.53 -41.27 23.45
CA ALA A 19 -28.48 -40.16 23.73
C ALA A 19 -27.84 -38.77 23.44
N PRO A 20 -28.61 -37.67 23.25
CA PRO A 20 -29.91 -37.51 22.59
C PRO A 20 -29.88 -36.44 21.46
N VAL A 21 -30.92 -36.41 20.63
CA VAL A 21 -31.25 -35.26 19.78
C VAL A 21 -32.13 -34.31 20.59
N ALA A 22 -31.65 -33.09 20.80
CA ALA A 22 -32.35 -31.85 21.21
C ALA A 22 -31.22 -30.89 21.65
N GLU A 23 -31.03 -29.66 21.20
CA GLU A 23 -31.92 -28.66 20.61
C GLU A 23 -31.04 -27.66 19.83
N GLU A 24 -31.64 -26.96 18.88
CA GLU A 24 -31.08 -25.81 18.20
C GLU A 24 -30.57 -24.77 19.20
N ALA A 25 -29.24 -24.70 19.39
CA ALA A 25 -28.60 -23.57 20.03
C ALA A 25 -27.54 -23.02 19.08
N ASN A 26 -27.99 -22.04 18.27
CA ASN A 26 -27.20 -21.00 17.61
C ASN A 26 -25.69 -21.08 17.87
N SER A 27 -24.99 -21.89 17.09
CA SER A 27 -23.53 -21.76 16.98
C SER A 27 -23.28 -20.52 16.16
N ALA A 28 -23.13 -19.39 16.85
CA ALA A 28 -22.62 -18.16 16.27
C ALA A 28 -21.37 -18.51 15.43
N PRO A 29 -21.23 -17.97 14.20
CA PRO A 29 -20.02 -18.19 13.44
C PRO A 29 -18.82 -17.69 14.27
N PRO A 30 -17.67 -18.37 14.22
CA PRO A 30 -16.47 -17.92 14.93
C PRO A 30 -16.20 -16.47 14.56
N PRO A 31 -15.82 -15.59 15.52
CA PRO A 31 -15.57 -14.19 15.23
C PRO A 31 -14.51 -14.13 14.12
N GLN A 32 -14.93 -13.66 12.94
CA GLN A 32 -14.01 -13.34 11.86
C GLN A 32 -12.97 -12.40 12.47
N ALA A 33 -11.71 -12.80 12.47
CA ALA A 33 -10.62 -11.99 12.99
C ALA A 33 -10.66 -10.64 12.26
N THR A 34 -11.16 -9.60 12.94
CA THR A 34 -11.20 -8.24 12.41
C THR A 34 -9.77 -7.77 12.32
N ILE A 35 -9.14 -7.97 11.16
CA ILE A 35 -7.82 -7.40 10.89
C ILE A 35 -7.98 -5.88 11.00
N THR A 36 -7.31 -5.29 11.98
CA THR A 36 -7.35 -3.85 12.20
C THR A 36 -6.55 -3.13 11.09
N GLU A 37 -6.98 -1.94 10.71
CA GLU A 37 -6.35 -1.10 9.68
C GLU A 37 -4.88 -0.79 10.04
N VAL A 38 -4.58 -0.70 11.34
CA VAL A 38 -3.22 -0.58 11.87
C VAL A 38 -2.37 -1.79 11.48
N SER A 39 -2.89 -3.03 11.61
CA SER A 39 -2.18 -4.24 11.17
C SER A 39 -1.94 -4.19 9.66
N GLN A 40 -2.95 -3.82 8.87
CA GLN A 40 -2.83 -3.79 7.41
C GLN A 40 -1.81 -2.76 6.91
N LEU A 41 -1.73 -1.60 7.56
CA LEU A 41 -0.74 -0.58 7.28
C LEU A 41 0.67 -0.98 7.78
N THR A 42 0.77 -1.66 8.92
CA THR A 42 2.06 -2.13 9.44
C THR A 42 2.66 -3.20 8.52
N ASP A 43 1.83 -4.16 8.09
CA ASP A 43 2.23 -5.17 7.11
C ASP A 43 2.63 -4.54 5.77
N MET A 44 1.92 -3.48 5.37
CA MET A 44 2.23 -2.71 4.17
C MET A 44 3.56 -1.99 4.29
N MET A 45 3.83 -1.31 5.40
CA MET A 45 5.11 -0.64 5.65
C MET A 45 6.27 -1.64 5.53
N ALA A 46 6.17 -2.79 6.21
CA ALA A 46 7.19 -3.82 6.13
C ALA A 46 7.37 -4.37 4.71
N ALA A 47 6.29 -4.47 3.93
CA ALA A 47 6.38 -4.87 2.52
C ALA A 47 7.04 -3.81 1.65
N LEU A 48 6.74 -2.52 1.87
CA LEU A 48 7.35 -1.40 1.15
C LEU A 48 8.85 -1.27 1.48
N ASP A 49 9.25 -1.52 2.73
CA ASP A 49 10.67 -1.59 3.12
C ASP A 49 11.40 -2.70 2.36
N ARG A 50 10.80 -3.89 2.26
CA ARG A 50 11.37 -4.98 1.46
C ARG A 50 11.47 -4.60 -0.01
N LEU A 51 10.41 -4.03 -0.57
CA LEU A 51 10.37 -3.60 -1.97
C LEU A 51 11.45 -2.54 -2.26
N GLN A 52 11.65 -1.57 -1.37
CA GLN A 52 12.72 -0.57 -1.53
C GLN A 52 14.11 -1.22 -1.57
N ASN A 53 14.35 -2.22 -0.72
CA ASN A 53 15.63 -2.93 -0.70
C ASN A 53 15.89 -3.78 -1.96
N THR A 54 14.86 -4.06 -2.76
CA THR A 54 15.03 -4.73 -4.06
C THR A 54 15.39 -3.77 -5.20
N PHE A 55 15.13 -2.47 -5.04
CA PHE A 55 15.39 -1.50 -6.11
C PHE A 55 16.87 -1.07 -6.13
N PRO A 56 17.54 -1.07 -7.29
CA PRO A 56 18.98 -0.83 -7.37
C PRO A 56 19.38 0.66 -7.27
N THR A 57 18.64 1.51 -6.54
CA THR A 57 18.86 2.97 -6.50
C THR A 57 20.02 3.42 -5.64
N SER A 58 20.47 2.65 -4.64
CA SER A 58 21.38 3.18 -3.61
C SER A 58 22.79 3.54 -4.12
N LYS A 59 23.16 3.19 -5.36
CA LYS A 59 24.53 3.37 -5.89
C LYS A 59 24.62 4.11 -7.22
N ALA A 60 23.49 4.48 -7.83
CA ALA A 60 23.48 4.82 -9.25
C ALA A 60 23.60 6.32 -9.58
N ASN A 61 23.42 7.22 -8.60
CA ASN A 61 23.36 8.67 -8.87
C ASN A 61 24.71 9.31 -9.25
N HIS A 62 25.83 8.60 -9.04
CA HIS A 62 27.18 9.02 -9.45
C HIS A 62 27.97 7.84 -9.99
N LEU A 63 27.60 7.37 -11.19
CA LEU A 63 28.37 6.35 -11.89
C LEU A 63 29.16 6.99 -13.02
N SER A 64 30.47 6.74 -13.06
CA SER A 64 31.26 6.90 -14.28
C SER A 64 30.74 5.95 -15.37
N ILE A 65 31.08 6.21 -16.63
CA ILE A 65 30.70 5.35 -17.76
C ILE A 65 31.19 3.90 -17.55
N ARG A 66 32.34 3.72 -16.90
CA ARG A 66 32.87 2.39 -16.59
C ARG A 66 32.00 1.67 -15.56
N GLU A 67 31.64 2.36 -14.48
CA GLU A 67 30.78 1.81 -13.43
C GLU A 67 29.35 1.58 -13.92
N LEU A 68 28.85 2.39 -14.85
CA LEU A 68 27.58 2.16 -15.53
C LEU A 68 27.62 0.86 -16.34
N ASN A 69 28.69 0.60 -17.09
CA ASN A 69 28.83 -0.65 -17.84
C ASN A 69 28.95 -1.88 -16.93
N GLU A 70 29.72 -1.78 -15.85
CA GLU A 70 29.83 -2.85 -14.84
C GLU A 70 28.49 -3.09 -14.13
N PHE A 71 27.76 -2.01 -13.82
CA PHE A 71 26.42 -2.07 -13.24
C PHE A 71 25.42 -2.73 -14.19
N MET A 72 25.37 -2.34 -15.46
CA MET A 72 24.49 -2.94 -16.46
C MET A 72 24.74 -4.44 -16.67
N GLN A 73 25.98 -4.91 -16.47
CA GLN A 73 26.34 -6.34 -16.57
C GLN A 73 25.97 -7.16 -15.33
N THR A 74 25.86 -6.51 -14.17
CA THR A 74 25.65 -7.18 -12.87
C THR A 74 24.24 -6.96 -12.31
N CYS A 75 23.50 -6.00 -12.84
CA CYS A 75 22.15 -5.65 -12.40
C CYS A 75 21.14 -6.66 -12.97
N ALA A 76 20.92 -7.75 -12.22
CA ALA A 76 19.75 -8.61 -12.40
C ALA A 76 18.57 -8.00 -11.61
N PHE A 77 17.98 -6.94 -12.16
CA PHE A 77 16.78 -6.33 -11.60
C PHE A 77 15.55 -6.83 -12.33
N ASP A 78 14.66 -7.51 -11.60
CA ASP A 78 13.35 -7.90 -12.10
C ASP A 78 12.40 -6.70 -12.01
N LEU A 79 12.41 -5.88 -13.06
CA LEU A 79 11.50 -4.74 -13.20
C LEU A 79 10.04 -5.19 -13.17
N GLY A 80 9.75 -6.40 -13.67
CA GLY A 80 8.38 -6.87 -13.79
C GLY A 80 7.73 -7.13 -12.44
N SER A 81 8.38 -7.97 -11.63
CA SER A 81 7.94 -8.26 -10.26
C SER A 81 7.91 -6.99 -9.39
N PHE A 82 8.90 -6.10 -9.56
CA PHE A 82 8.92 -4.82 -8.84
C PHE A 82 7.70 -3.96 -9.17
N LEU A 83 7.38 -3.78 -10.46
CA LEU A 83 6.24 -2.97 -10.87
C LEU A 83 4.92 -3.59 -10.42
N GLU A 84 4.77 -4.91 -10.51
CA GLU A 84 3.58 -5.60 -10.03
C GLU A 84 3.37 -5.39 -8.53
N GLU A 85 4.42 -5.59 -7.71
CA GLU A 85 4.34 -5.33 -6.28
C GLU A 85 4.04 -3.86 -5.99
N LEU A 86 4.71 -2.91 -6.65
CA LEU A 86 4.48 -1.47 -6.45
C LEU A 86 3.02 -1.09 -6.76
N LEU A 87 2.48 -1.55 -7.89
CA LEU A 87 1.08 -1.31 -8.27
C LEU A 87 0.12 -1.92 -7.24
N GLN A 88 0.36 -3.17 -6.81
CA GLN A 88 -0.49 -3.85 -5.84
C GLN A 88 -0.49 -3.14 -4.47
N ARG A 89 0.67 -2.71 -3.97
CA ARG A 89 0.78 -1.98 -2.69
C ARG A 89 0.14 -0.60 -2.78
N SER A 90 0.37 0.12 -3.87
CA SER A 90 -0.24 1.43 -4.12
C SER A 90 -1.75 1.34 -4.16
N GLN A 91 -2.30 0.37 -4.90
CA GLN A 91 -3.73 0.13 -4.96
C GLN A 91 -4.30 -0.24 -3.59
N LYS A 92 -3.63 -1.13 -2.84
CA LYS A 92 -4.05 -1.46 -1.47
C LYS A 92 -4.11 -0.20 -0.60
N LEU A 93 -3.12 0.69 -0.67
CA LEU A 93 -3.13 1.94 0.08
C LEU A 93 -4.32 2.84 -0.31
N VAL A 94 -4.59 3.00 -1.61
CA VAL A 94 -5.76 3.75 -2.12
C VAL A 94 -7.07 3.22 -1.52
N HIS A 95 -7.20 1.91 -1.33
CA HIS A 95 -8.38 1.28 -0.73
C HIS A 95 -8.45 1.45 0.80
N LEU A 96 -7.32 1.57 1.50
CA LEU A 96 -7.31 1.80 2.96
C LEU A 96 -7.66 3.25 3.33
N TYR A 97 -7.34 4.21 2.48
CA TYR A 97 -7.59 5.63 2.73
C TYR A 97 -9.04 5.92 3.15
N PRO A 98 -10.09 5.51 2.40
CA PRO A 98 -11.47 5.76 2.78
C PRO A 98 -11.82 5.26 4.19
N GLU A 99 -11.35 4.08 4.58
CA GLU A 99 -11.65 3.50 5.89
C GLU A 99 -10.98 4.28 7.03
N ILE A 100 -9.75 4.76 6.81
CA ILE A 100 -9.04 5.60 7.78
C ILE A 100 -9.68 6.99 7.85
N LEU A 101 -10.01 7.60 6.71
CA LEU A 101 -10.67 8.90 6.64
C LEU A 101 -12.04 8.90 7.34
N LYS A 102 -12.81 7.80 7.25
CA LYS A 102 -14.08 7.65 8.00
C LYS A 102 -13.89 7.76 9.51
N ARG A 103 -12.76 7.28 10.05
CA ARG A 103 -12.43 7.38 11.48
C ARG A 103 -12.02 8.80 11.90
N LEU A 104 -11.49 9.58 10.95
CA LEU A 104 -11.12 10.98 11.18
C LEU A 104 -12.32 11.92 11.14
N LYS A 105 -13.38 11.56 10.40
CA LYS A 105 -14.63 12.32 10.42
C LYS A 105 -15.27 12.21 11.79
N THR A 106 -15.39 13.36 12.46
CA THR A 106 -16.11 13.48 13.72
C THR A 106 -17.55 13.02 13.47
N LYS A 107 -18.06 12.12 14.30
CA LYS A 107 -19.49 11.78 14.29
C LYS A 107 -20.20 13.02 14.82
N ASP A 108 -20.61 13.90 13.93
CA ASP A 108 -21.46 15.03 14.30
C ASP A 108 -22.67 14.44 15.01
N SER A 109 -22.77 14.67 16.31
CA SER A 109 -23.95 14.35 17.08
C SER A 109 -25.03 15.35 16.67
N ILE A 110 -25.61 15.15 15.48
CA ILE A 110 -26.79 15.87 15.03
C ILE A 110 -27.93 15.38 15.92
N CYS A 111 -28.21 16.13 16.99
CA CYS A 111 -29.45 15.95 17.75
C CYS A 111 -30.57 16.57 16.93
N ASP A 112 -31.33 15.75 16.19
CA ASP A 112 -32.45 16.18 15.33
C ASP A 112 -33.76 16.40 16.14
N VAL A 113 -33.63 16.58 17.45
CA VAL A 113 -34.77 16.72 18.37
C VAL A 113 -34.93 18.19 18.74
N SER A 114 -36.06 18.78 18.32
CA SER A 114 -36.53 20.08 18.83
C SER A 114 -36.78 19.93 20.33
N ASP A 115 -36.10 20.72 21.17
CA ASP A 115 -36.04 20.62 22.65
C ASP A 115 -35.10 19.54 23.25
N CYS A 116 -34.03 19.20 22.53
CA CYS A 116 -32.91 18.45 23.09
C CYS A 116 -32.25 19.23 24.27
N ILE A 117 -32.32 18.70 25.49
CA ILE A 117 -31.85 19.34 26.76
C ILE A 117 -30.30 19.52 26.82
N HIS A 118 -29.57 19.14 25.78
CA HIS A 118 -28.11 19.26 25.72
C HIS A 118 -27.59 20.71 25.58
N ASN A 119 -28.45 21.73 25.62
CA ASN A 119 -28.06 23.15 25.48
C ASN A 119 -28.23 24.03 26.73
N SER A 120 -28.71 23.50 27.88
CA SER A 120 -29.12 24.39 28.98
C SER A 120 -28.12 24.63 30.11
N ALA A 121 -26.88 24.14 30.03
CA ALA A 121 -25.87 24.50 31.03
C ALA A 121 -24.45 24.46 30.46
N GLN A 122 -23.83 25.63 30.37
CA GLN A 122 -22.39 25.80 30.40
C GLN A 122 -21.84 25.07 31.64
N HIS A 123 -21.39 23.83 31.49
CA HIS A 123 -20.35 23.13 32.27
C HIS A 123 -20.35 21.65 31.95
N SER A 124 -19.94 21.34 30.72
CA SER A 124 -19.05 20.22 30.42
C SER A 124 -18.43 20.54 29.05
N GLN A 125 -17.44 21.42 29.06
CA GLN A 125 -16.37 21.42 28.06
C GLN A 125 -15.56 20.11 28.19
N SER A 126 -16.22 18.96 28.15
CA SER A 126 -15.57 17.67 28.06
C SER A 126 -15.50 17.33 26.57
N ASN A 127 -14.47 17.85 25.92
CA ASN A 127 -13.45 16.99 25.30
C ASN A 127 -13.95 15.68 24.66
N SER A 128 -14.99 15.70 23.84
CA SER A 128 -15.28 14.61 22.90
C SER A 128 -15.09 15.06 21.46
N ARG A 129 -14.24 16.09 21.23
CA ARG A 129 -13.44 16.12 20.01
C ARG A 129 -12.67 14.80 20.02
N THR A 130 -13.17 13.80 19.31
CA THR A 130 -12.50 12.51 19.15
C THR A 130 -11.08 12.83 18.78
N SER A 131 -10.16 12.61 19.73
CA SER A 131 -8.75 12.88 19.52
C SER A 131 -8.35 12.10 18.28
N ILE A 132 -7.95 12.81 17.23
CA ILE A 132 -7.41 12.19 16.02
C ILE A 132 -6.43 11.12 16.47
N ASP A 133 -6.61 9.89 15.99
CA ASP A 133 -5.62 8.84 16.19
C ASP A 133 -4.36 9.22 15.40
N GLN A 134 -3.49 10.00 16.04
CA GLN A 134 -2.29 10.54 15.41
C GLN A 134 -1.38 9.40 14.96
N SER A 135 -1.31 8.30 15.70
CA SER A 135 -0.49 7.15 15.35
C SER A 135 -0.96 6.52 14.03
N LEU A 136 -2.27 6.36 13.85
CA LEU A 136 -2.84 5.85 12.61
C LEU A 136 -2.55 6.80 11.42
N VAL A 137 -2.69 8.11 11.62
CA VAL A 137 -2.39 9.10 10.57
C VAL A 137 -0.90 9.11 10.22
N HIS A 138 0.00 9.07 11.19
CA HIS A 138 1.43 9.00 10.94
C HIS A 138 1.82 7.73 10.19
N LEU A 139 1.23 6.58 10.53
CA LEU A 139 1.51 5.33 9.83
C LEU A 139 1.01 5.38 8.37
N LEU A 140 -0.17 5.98 8.14
CA LEU A 140 -0.71 6.23 6.81
C LEU A 140 0.20 7.16 5.99
N LEU A 141 0.62 8.29 6.58
CA LEU A 141 1.57 9.24 5.99
C LEU A 141 2.87 8.53 5.60
N ALA A 142 3.43 7.75 6.51
CA ALA A 142 4.67 7.03 6.27
C ALA A 142 4.54 6.03 5.12
N CYS A 143 3.44 5.25 5.05
CA CYS A 143 3.20 4.31 3.95
C CYS A 143 3.11 5.06 2.60
N HIS A 144 2.43 6.20 2.58
CA HIS A 144 2.30 7.00 1.36
C HIS A 144 3.65 7.59 0.94
N LEU A 145 4.38 8.25 1.84
CA LEU A 145 5.71 8.80 1.54
C LEU A 145 6.65 7.72 0.98
N LYS A 146 6.62 6.52 1.55
CA LYS A 146 7.42 5.39 1.08
C LYS A 146 7.07 4.96 -0.36
N ILE A 147 5.79 5.00 -0.73
CA ILE A 147 5.37 4.75 -2.11
C ILE A 147 5.86 5.87 -3.04
N LEU A 148 5.83 7.13 -2.60
CA LEU A 148 6.38 8.25 -3.38
C LEU A 148 7.87 8.06 -3.63
N ASP A 149 8.65 7.67 -2.61
CA ASP A 149 10.09 7.38 -2.75
C ASP A 149 10.37 6.28 -3.81
N LEU A 150 9.49 5.28 -3.90
CA LEU A 150 9.57 4.22 -4.90
C LEU A 150 9.22 4.72 -6.30
N PHE A 151 8.21 5.58 -6.45
CA PHE A 151 7.92 6.23 -7.72
C PHE A 151 9.05 7.16 -8.17
N ASP A 152 9.64 7.92 -7.25
CA ASP A 152 10.79 8.76 -7.55
C ASP A 152 12.00 7.93 -7.97
N SER A 153 12.21 6.79 -7.33
CA SER A 153 13.25 5.82 -7.72
C SER A 153 13.02 5.31 -9.14
N LEU A 154 11.76 5.01 -9.50
CA LEU A 154 11.37 4.61 -10.86
C LEU A 154 11.63 5.74 -11.88
N VAL A 155 11.24 6.98 -11.56
CA VAL A 155 11.47 8.15 -12.43
C VAL A 155 12.96 8.38 -12.64
N ASN A 156 13.74 8.36 -11.58
CA ASN A 156 15.19 8.56 -11.65
C ASN A 156 15.86 7.44 -12.44
N HIS A 157 15.43 6.19 -12.26
CA HIS A 157 15.92 5.07 -13.06
C HIS A 157 15.55 5.23 -14.55
N GLY A 158 14.32 5.63 -14.86
CA GLY A 158 13.91 5.92 -16.24
C GLY A 158 14.74 7.03 -16.89
N ARG A 159 15.03 8.12 -16.16
CA ARG A 159 15.92 9.21 -16.62
C ARG A 159 17.34 8.69 -16.85
N MET A 160 17.88 7.92 -15.91
CA MET A 160 19.19 7.28 -16.03
C MET A 160 19.28 6.39 -17.28
N CYS A 161 18.29 5.53 -17.51
CA CYS A 161 18.22 4.69 -18.71
C CYS A 161 18.20 5.54 -19.99
N ALA A 162 17.38 6.60 -20.03
CA ALA A 162 17.33 7.50 -21.18
C ALA A 162 18.69 8.18 -21.46
N HIS A 163 19.44 8.56 -20.42
CA HIS A 163 20.80 9.10 -20.55
C HIS A 163 21.84 8.04 -20.94
N ALA A 164 21.63 6.78 -20.56
CA ALA A 164 22.54 5.68 -20.89
C ALA A 164 22.39 5.22 -22.35
N VAL A 165 21.19 5.31 -22.94
CA VAL A 165 20.89 4.81 -24.30
C VAL A 165 21.90 5.28 -25.36
N PRO A 166 22.28 6.57 -25.47
CA PRO A 166 23.26 7.02 -26.45
C PRO A 166 24.68 6.47 -26.25
N LEU A 167 24.99 5.94 -25.06
CA LEU A 167 26.28 5.39 -24.69
C LEU A 167 26.38 3.88 -24.97
N LEU A 168 25.25 3.23 -25.26
CA LEU A 168 25.22 1.81 -25.59
C LEU A 168 25.77 1.56 -27.01
N PRO A 169 26.39 0.40 -27.27
CA PRO A 169 26.78 0.00 -28.62
C PRO A 169 25.60 0.09 -29.59
N LYS A 170 25.83 0.50 -30.84
CA LYS A 170 24.76 0.68 -31.85
C LYS A 170 23.95 -0.60 -32.12
N ASP A 171 24.54 -1.76 -31.85
CA ASP A 171 23.93 -3.08 -32.06
C ASP A 171 23.35 -3.68 -30.77
N TYR A 172 23.41 -2.94 -29.65
CA TYR A 172 22.87 -3.40 -28.37
C TYR A 172 21.39 -3.06 -28.29
N GLU A 173 20.54 -4.09 -28.37
CA GLU A 173 19.11 -3.96 -28.14
C GLU A 173 18.82 -4.19 -26.64
N PRO A 174 18.43 -3.15 -25.87
CA PRO A 174 18.12 -3.31 -24.46
C PRO A 174 16.89 -4.21 -24.29
N LYS A 175 17.05 -5.29 -23.53
CA LYS A 175 15.95 -6.18 -23.16
C LYS A 175 15.22 -5.59 -21.97
N PHE A 176 14.08 -4.96 -22.21
CA PHE A 176 13.17 -4.57 -21.14
C PHE A 176 12.27 -5.77 -20.78
N ASP A 177 12.37 -6.23 -19.54
CA ASP A 177 11.46 -7.22 -18.99
C ASP A 177 10.18 -6.51 -18.52
N ILE A 178 9.30 -6.25 -19.49
CA ILE A 178 8.01 -5.59 -19.25
C ILE A 178 7.00 -6.68 -18.88
N PRO A 179 6.28 -6.54 -17.75
CA PRO A 179 5.20 -7.45 -17.38
C PRO A 179 4.25 -7.73 -18.53
N GLU A 180 3.93 -9.01 -18.71
CA GLU A 180 2.97 -9.43 -19.71
C GLU A 180 1.55 -9.06 -19.28
N ILE A 181 0.91 -8.16 -20.03
CA ILE A 181 -0.47 -7.78 -19.76
C ILE A 181 -1.41 -8.71 -20.54
N LYS A 182 -2.21 -9.49 -19.81
CA LYS A 182 -3.21 -10.41 -20.36
C LYS A 182 -4.64 -9.97 -20.08
N ILE A 183 -5.48 -10.04 -21.11
CA ILE A 183 -6.94 -9.86 -21.00
C ILE A 183 -7.60 -11.08 -21.66
N GLY A 184 -8.01 -12.06 -20.84
CA GLY A 184 -8.46 -13.35 -21.33
C GLY A 184 -7.34 -14.08 -22.08
N SER A 185 -7.56 -14.37 -23.37
CA SER A 185 -6.55 -14.99 -24.25
C SER A 185 -5.65 -13.98 -24.97
N PHE A 186 -5.92 -12.68 -24.87
CA PHE A 186 -5.13 -11.64 -25.52
C PHE A 186 -3.90 -11.30 -24.67
N VAL A 187 -2.73 -11.24 -25.32
CA VAL A 187 -1.46 -10.76 -24.76
C VAL A 187 -1.09 -9.45 -25.45
N ALA A 188 -0.92 -8.38 -24.69
CA ALA A 188 -0.53 -7.10 -25.25
C ALA A 188 0.91 -7.15 -25.84
N PRO A 189 1.15 -6.55 -27.03
CA PRO A 189 2.51 -6.37 -27.52
C PRO A 189 3.37 -5.59 -26.51
N LYS A 190 4.67 -5.89 -26.41
CA LYS A 190 5.57 -5.32 -25.38
C LYS A 190 5.53 -3.79 -25.29
N ILE A 191 5.56 -3.09 -26.42
CA ILE A 191 5.50 -1.61 -26.47
C ILE A 191 4.16 -1.11 -25.91
N SER A 192 3.06 -1.76 -26.29
CA SER A 192 1.73 -1.46 -25.74
C SER A 192 1.65 -1.78 -24.25
N ALA A 193 2.25 -2.89 -23.81
CA ALA A 193 2.32 -3.26 -22.40
C ALA A 193 3.08 -2.20 -21.58
N ALA A 194 4.22 -1.71 -22.06
CA ALA A 194 4.95 -0.62 -21.40
C ALA A 194 4.14 0.67 -21.30
N SER A 195 3.44 1.04 -22.38
CA SER A 195 2.54 2.21 -22.41
C SER A 195 1.38 2.06 -21.41
N MET A 196 0.80 0.86 -21.30
CA MET A 196 -0.23 0.55 -20.31
C MET A 196 0.33 0.57 -18.88
N MET A 197 1.52 0.02 -18.64
CA MET A 197 2.15 0.02 -17.31
C MET A 197 2.40 1.44 -16.80
N ILE A 198 2.98 2.32 -17.62
CA ILE A 198 3.20 3.71 -17.21
C ILE A 198 1.87 4.45 -16.97
N ALA A 199 0.84 4.16 -17.78
CA ALA A 199 -0.48 4.73 -17.56
C ALA A 199 -1.10 4.27 -16.23
N MET A 200 -0.98 2.99 -15.88
CA MET A 200 -1.45 2.47 -14.58
C MET A 200 -0.70 3.10 -13.39
N VAL A 201 0.62 3.29 -13.51
CA VAL A 201 1.41 3.98 -12.48
C VAL A 201 0.91 5.42 -12.29
N ILE A 202 0.69 6.16 -13.38
CA ILE A 202 0.18 7.53 -13.33
C ILE A 202 -1.23 7.58 -12.71
N GLU A 203 -2.11 6.67 -13.10
CA GLU A 203 -3.49 6.63 -12.58
C GLU A 203 -3.52 6.33 -11.08
N LEU A 204 -2.71 5.38 -10.61
CA LEU A 204 -2.58 5.10 -9.19
C LEU A 204 -1.99 6.27 -8.42
N GLN A 205 -0.96 6.93 -8.95
CA GLN A 205 -0.40 8.11 -8.31
C GLN A 205 -1.39 9.28 -8.30
N SER A 206 -2.20 9.46 -9.35
CA SER A 206 -3.29 10.43 -9.39
C SER A 206 -4.33 10.15 -8.30
N SER A 207 -4.72 8.89 -8.15
CA SER A 207 -5.60 8.44 -7.08
C SER A 207 -5.01 8.71 -5.69
N LEU A 208 -3.74 8.39 -5.48
CA LEU A 208 -3.02 8.65 -4.23
C LEU A 208 -2.89 10.15 -3.94
N ASN A 209 -2.62 10.98 -4.94
CA ASN A 209 -2.60 12.44 -4.81
C ASN A 209 -3.96 12.98 -4.33
N ALA A 210 -5.06 12.50 -4.94
CA ALA A 210 -6.40 12.84 -4.48
C ALA A 210 -6.66 12.38 -3.03
N ARG A 211 -6.11 11.23 -2.62
CA ARG A 211 -6.18 10.76 -1.23
C ARG A 211 -5.37 11.62 -0.25
N ALA A 212 -4.19 12.10 -0.64
CA ALA A 212 -3.41 13.03 0.18
C ALA A 212 -4.18 14.35 0.41
N GLN A 213 -4.82 14.88 -0.63
CA GLN A 213 -5.70 16.05 -0.50
C GLN A 213 -6.85 15.79 0.50
N GLN A 214 -7.55 14.66 0.36
CA GLN A 214 -8.64 14.31 1.28
C GLN A 214 -8.17 14.16 2.74
N LEU A 215 -6.96 13.64 2.95
CA LEU A 215 -6.36 13.54 4.28
C LEU A 215 -6.03 14.91 4.86
N HIS A 216 -5.39 15.78 4.08
CA HIS A 216 -5.13 17.16 4.46
C HIS A 216 -6.41 17.88 4.89
N ASP A 217 -7.49 17.74 4.12
CA ASP A 217 -8.76 18.40 4.42
C ASP A 217 -9.42 17.82 5.67
N ALA A 218 -9.41 16.50 5.84
CA ALA A 218 -9.94 15.84 7.03
C ALA A 218 -9.17 16.23 8.30
N VAL A 219 -7.84 16.26 8.23
CA VAL A 219 -6.99 16.68 9.35
C VAL A 219 -7.22 18.16 9.64
N SER A 220 -7.29 19.03 8.63
CA SER A 220 -7.54 20.47 8.83
C SER A 220 -8.88 20.77 9.48
N LEU A 221 -9.92 19.99 9.15
CA LEU A 221 -11.24 20.11 9.77
C LEU A 221 -11.27 19.59 11.22
N ALA A 222 -10.60 18.47 11.49
CA ALA A 222 -10.57 17.84 12.81
C ALA A 222 -9.61 18.54 13.79
N ALA A 223 -8.50 19.06 13.28
CA ALA A 223 -7.50 19.85 13.99
C ALA A 223 -8.04 21.25 14.27
N GLY A 224 -8.72 21.44 15.41
CA GLY A 224 -8.92 22.80 15.91
C GLY A 224 -7.60 23.55 16.02
N HIS A 225 -7.59 24.84 15.65
CA HIS A 225 -6.39 25.67 15.46
C HIS A 225 -5.45 25.84 16.69
N GLU A 226 -5.74 25.20 17.83
CA GLU A 226 -5.17 25.58 19.12
C GLU A 226 -4.06 24.65 19.65
N SER A 227 -3.93 23.41 19.16
CA SER A 227 -2.83 22.52 19.61
C SER A 227 -1.63 22.56 18.66
N GLY A 228 -0.41 22.70 19.22
CA GLY A 228 0.84 22.63 18.45
C GLY A 228 1.03 21.31 17.70
N THR A 229 0.59 20.18 18.27
CA THR A 229 0.68 18.87 17.62
C THR A 229 -0.27 18.75 16.42
N ALA A 230 -1.44 19.38 16.50
CA ALA A 230 -2.40 19.42 15.41
C ALA A 230 -1.91 20.27 14.23
N LYS A 231 -1.18 21.36 14.50
CA LYS A 231 -0.49 22.17 13.47
C LYS A 231 0.61 21.38 12.78
N ILE A 232 1.44 20.65 13.52
CA ILE A 232 2.50 19.80 12.95
C ILE A 232 1.88 18.75 12.03
N LEU A 233 0.81 18.08 12.46
CA LEU A 233 0.14 17.07 11.65
C LEU A 233 -0.46 17.66 10.36
N GLY A 234 -1.04 18.87 10.44
CA GLY A 234 -1.51 19.61 9.27
C GLY A 234 -0.39 19.88 8.26
N LEU A 235 0.76 20.37 8.72
CA LEU A 235 1.94 20.61 7.88
C LEU A 235 2.49 19.33 7.24
N GLN A 236 2.48 18.20 7.95
CA GLN A 236 2.90 16.92 7.38
C GLN A 236 1.96 16.45 6.26
N CYS A 237 0.65 16.67 6.42
CA CYS A 237 -0.32 16.35 5.38
C CYS A 237 -0.20 17.29 4.17
N GLU A 238 0.10 18.57 4.42
CA GLU A 238 0.39 19.56 3.36
C GLU A 238 1.64 19.17 2.56
N PHE A 239 2.73 18.85 3.26
CA PHE A 239 3.96 18.33 2.64
C PHE A 239 3.70 17.08 1.80
N LEU A 240 2.94 16.11 2.32
CA LEU A 240 2.57 14.90 1.59
C LEU A 240 1.81 15.24 0.29
N LYS A 241 0.84 16.15 0.36
CA LYS A 241 0.04 16.60 -0.79
C LYS A 241 0.94 17.24 -1.86
N GLU A 242 1.81 18.17 -1.46
CA GLU A 242 2.74 18.83 -2.38
C GLU A 242 3.66 17.80 -3.05
N ARG A 243 4.26 16.91 -2.26
CA ARG A 243 5.14 15.84 -2.75
C ARG A 243 4.41 14.91 -3.72
N ALA A 244 3.18 14.49 -3.41
CA ALA A 244 2.39 13.64 -4.28
C ALA A 244 2.07 14.29 -5.63
N SER A 245 1.81 15.61 -5.63
CA SER A 245 1.58 16.39 -6.84
C SER A 245 2.84 16.54 -7.69
N GLU A 246 4.00 16.75 -7.05
CA GLU A 246 5.29 16.81 -7.72
C GLU A 246 5.65 15.46 -8.37
N THR A 247 5.58 14.36 -7.62
CA THR A 247 5.83 13.01 -8.15
C THR A 247 4.88 12.65 -9.30
N LEU A 248 3.61 13.07 -9.26
CA LEU A 248 2.67 12.89 -10.37
C LEU A 248 3.13 13.63 -11.64
N THR A 249 3.57 14.89 -11.48
CA THR A 249 4.09 15.71 -12.58
C THR A 249 5.35 15.08 -13.18
N ASP A 250 6.24 14.57 -12.33
CA ASP A 250 7.45 13.88 -12.73
C ASP A 250 7.17 12.59 -13.52
N LEU A 251 6.19 11.79 -13.12
CA LEU A 251 5.75 10.60 -13.85
C LEU A 251 5.14 10.93 -15.21
N GLN A 252 4.35 12.01 -15.29
CA GLN A 252 3.80 12.49 -16.56
C GLN A 252 4.91 12.95 -17.51
N SER A 253 5.87 13.73 -17.01
CA SER A 253 7.06 14.14 -17.75
C SER A 253 7.89 12.95 -18.22
N LEU A 254 8.09 11.94 -17.37
CA LEU A 254 8.75 10.69 -17.75
C LEU A 254 8.02 10.02 -18.93
N ARG A 255 6.70 9.87 -18.85
CA ARG A 255 5.89 9.28 -19.94
C ARG A 255 6.07 10.05 -21.25
N GLU A 256 5.96 11.37 -21.22
CA GLU A 256 6.15 12.19 -22.42
C GLU A 256 7.54 12.01 -23.04
N ASN A 257 8.57 11.92 -22.22
CA ASN A 257 9.94 11.69 -22.69
C ASN A 257 10.11 10.29 -23.28
N LEU A 258 9.54 9.25 -22.65
CA LEU A 258 9.55 7.89 -23.19
C LEU A 258 8.81 7.81 -24.54
N MET A 259 7.71 8.55 -24.72
CA MET A 259 7.01 8.65 -26.01
C MET A 259 7.88 9.34 -27.06
N LYS A 260 8.54 10.47 -26.73
CA LYS A 260 9.45 11.18 -27.65
C LYS A 260 10.63 10.32 -28.09
N LEU A 261 11.10 9.44 -27.21
CA LEU A 261 12.18 8.49 -27.51
C LEU A 261 11.70 7.24 -28.26
N GLY A 262 10.39 7.09 -28.50
CA GLY A 262 9.81 5.91 -29.17
C GLY A 262 9.86 4.62 -28.35
N VAL A 263 10.09 4.73 -27.03
CA VAL A 263 10.11 3.57 -26.11
C VAL A 263 8.70 3.03 -25.86
N ILE A 264 7.71 3.93 -25.86
CA ILE A 264 6.29 3.63 -25.70
C ILE A 264 5.47 4.40 -26.76
N GLY A 265 4.29 3.88 -27.10
CA GLY A 265 3.36 4.43 -28.08
C GLY A 265 2.00 4.74 -27.50
#